data_AF-A0A847GGI2-F1
#
_entry.id   AF-A0A847GGI2-F1
#
_cell.length_a   1.000
_cell.length_b   1.000
_cell.length_c   1.000
_cell.angle_alpha   90.00
_cell.angle_beta   90.00
_cell.angle_gamma   90.00
#
_symmetry.space_group_name_H-M   'P 1'
#
loop_
_entity.id
_entity.type
_entity.pdbx_description
1 polymer ?
#
loop_
_entity_poly.entity_id
_entity_poly.type
_entity_poly.pdbx_seq_one_letter_code
_entity_poly.pdbx_strand_id
1 'polypeptide(L)'
;DSFHLVLAGEGFVTVKADGVSRKLTRGRAALIPGCVPAYTLDGESPALVYYVPDLACDIVGPLLAAGHARAAIAGLGGPAPTNDLASLLEA
;
A
#
# COMPACT_ATOMS: atom_id res chain seq x y z
N ASP A 1 0.67 11.37 -6.00
CA ASP A 1 2.04 11.13 -5.47
C ASP A 1 1.96 10.48 -4.09
N SER A 2 2.22 9.18 -4.03
CA SER A 2 2.32 8.42 -2.78
C SER A 2 3.78 8.01 -2.58
N PHE A 3 4.14 7.56 -1.39
CA PHE A 3 5.46 6.98 -1.11
C PHE A 3 5.25 5.64 -0.44
N HIS A 4 6.23 4.75 -0.59
CA HIS A 4 6.16 3.45 0.05
C HIS A 4 7.22 3.36 1.16
N LEU A 5 6.87 2.74 2.27
CA LEU A 5 7.82 2.31 3.31
C LEU A 5 7.91 0.79 3.27
N VAL A 6 9.12 0.27 3.15
CA VAL A 6 9.40 -1.17 3.22
C VAL A 6 10.14 -1.44 4.51
N LEU A 7 9.53 -2.22 5.41
CA LEU A 7 10.12 -2.64 6.68
C LEU A 7 10.47 -4.13 6.63
N ALA A 8 11.73 -4.45 6.91
CA ALA A 8 12.17 -5.83 7.02
C ALA A 8 11.67 -6.48 8.32
N GLY A 9 10.98 -7.61 8.19
CA GLY A 9 10.57 -8.48 9.28
C GLY A 9 11.73 -9.32 9.81
N GLU A 10 11.50 -10.59 10.10
CA GLU A 10 12.60 -11.54 10.38
C GLU A 10 13.48 -11.71 9.14
N GLY A 11 14.69 -12.28 9.25
CA GLY A 11 15.57 -12.46 8.09
C GLY A 11 16.03 -11.16 7.39
N PHE A 12 15.97 -11.14 6.06
CA PHE A 12 16.35 -9.98 5.24
C PHE A 12 15.48 -9.83 3.98
N VAL A 13 15.35 -8.59 3.54
CA VAL A 13 14.81 -8.23 2.22
C VAL A 13 15.75 -7.26 1.53
N THR A 14 15.92 -7.42 0.22
CA THR A 14 16.69 -6.53 -0.64
C THR A 14 15.73 -5.71 -1.46
N VAL A 15 15.79 -4.39 -1.30
CA VAL A 15 15.05 -3.44 -2.12
C VAL A 15 15.93 -3.05 -3.30
N LYS A 16 15.39 -3.19 -4.52
CA LYS A 16 16.05 -2.74 -5.76
C LYS A 16 15.16 -1.72 -6.45
N ALA A 17 15.69 -0.53 -6.71
CA ALA A 17 15.00 0.55 -7.40
C ALA A 17 16.01 1.49 -8.07
N ASP A 18 15.72 1.95 -9.29
CA ASP A 18 16.56 2.92 -10.03
C ASP A 18 18.07 2.59 -10.03
N GLY A 19 18.42 1.32 -10.28
CA GLY A 19 19.80 0.83 -10.25
C GLY A 19 20.44 0.74 -8.85
N VAL A 20 19.75 1.18 -7.79
CA VAL A 20 20.20 1.08 -6.41
C VAL A 20 19.68 -0.21 -5.78
N SER A 21 20.56 -0.92 -5.08
CA SER A 21 20.22 -2.10 -4.28
C SER A 21 20.59 -1.89 -2.81
N ARG A 22 19.65 -2.16 -1.90
CA ARG A 22 19.85 -2.05 -0.45
C ARG A 22 19.27 -3.26 0.26
N LYS A 23 20.14 -3.96 1.01
CA LYS A 23 19.74 -5.02 1.92
C LYS A 23 19.23 -4.42 3.23
N LEU A 24 18.01 -4.77 3.60
CA LEU A 24 17.38 -4.44 4.87
C LEU A 24 17.38 -5.71 5.74
N THR A 25 17.94 -5.60 6.94
CA THR A 25 17.82 -6.62 7.99
C THR A 25 16.71 -6.24 8.96
N ARG A 26 16.30 -7.18 9.82
CA ARG A 26 15.24 -6.97 10.82
C ARG A 26 15.25 -5.58 11.47
N GLY A 27 14.10 -4.91 11.41
CA GLY A 27 13.89 -3.59 12.01
C GLY A 27 14.47 -2.42 11.18
N ARG A 28 15.07 -2.69 10.01
CA ARG A 28 15.49 -1.65 9.07
C ARG A 28 14.39 -1.39 8.05
N ALA A 29 14.21 -0.12 7.73
CA ALA A 29 13.26 0.32 6.73
C ALA A 29 13.95 1.07 5.58
N ALA A 30 13.33 1.03 4.40
CA ALA A 30 13.61 1.92 3.29
C ALA A 30 12.38 2.77 2.97
N LEU A 31 12.61 4.04 2.70
CA LEU A 31 11.64 4.94 2.07
C LEU A 31 11.84 4.89 0.56
N ILE A 32 10.77 4.61 -0.17
CA ILE A 32 10.72 4.68 -1.62
C ILE A 32 9.98 5.97 -1.98
N PRO A 33 10.68 6.99 -2.50
CA PRO A 33 10.04 8.25 -2.88
C PRO A 33 9.02 8.05 -4.00
N GLY A 34 7.98 8.88 -4.03
CA GLY A 34 6.94 8.79 -5.06
C GLY A 34 7.39 9.09 -6.50
N CYS A 35 8.58 9.66 -6.68
CA CYS A 35 9.17 9.83 -8.01
C CYS A 35 9.82 8.54 -8.56
N VAL A 36 9.95 7.49 -7.74
CA VAL A 36 10.47 6.19 -8.15
C VAL A 36 9.30 5.36 -8.71
N PRO A 37 9.26 5.06 -10.01
CA PRO A 37 8.08 4.49 -10.65
C PRO A 37 7.85 3.02 -10.30
N ALA A 38 8.92 2.28 -9.95
CA ALA A 38 8.86 0.87 -9.61
C ALA A 38 10.05 0.46 -8.75
N TYR A 39 9.83 -0.57 -7.93
CA TYR A 39 10.88 -1.24 -7.17
C TYR A 39 10.53 -2.73 -7.05
N THR A 40 11.54 -3.54 -6.74
CA THR A 40 11.37 -4.98 -6.49
C THR A 40 11.90 -5.33 -5.11
N LEU A 41 11.28 -6.34 -4.49
CA LEU A 41 11.71 -6.91 -3.23
C LEU A 41 12.18 -8.35 -3.47
N ASP A 42 13.31 -8.71 -2.88
CA ASP A 42 13.95 -10.03 -3.03
C ASP A 42 14.57 -10.43 -1.69
N GLY A 43 14.24 -11.61 -1.15
CA GLY A 43 14.77 -12.04 0.14
C GLY A 43 14.07 -13.28 0.68
N GLU A 44 14.56 -13.74 1.83
CA GLU A 44 14.15 -15.00 2.47
C GLU A 44 13.04 -14.79 3.52
N SER A 45 12.44 -13.60 3.57
CA SER A 45 11.50 -13.27 4.63
C SER A 45 10.42 -12.27 4.23
N PRO A 46 9.28 -12.27 4.96
CA PRO A 46 8.21 -11.29 4.72
C PRO A 46 8.69 -9.87 5.02
N ALA A 47 8.26 -8.93 4.18
CA ALA A 47 8.41 -7.50 4.37
C ALA A 47 7.02 -6.86 4.53
N LEU A 48 6.95 -5.81 5.34
CA LEU A 48 5.75 -4.98 5.45
C LEU A 48 5.89 -3.79 4.52
N VAL A 49 4.91 -3.59 3.64
CA VAL A 49 4.86 -2.46 2.71
C VAL A 49 3.71 -1.55 3.14
N TYR A 50 4.05 -0.31 3.48
CA TYR A 50 3.09 0.72 3.85
C TYR A 50 3.03 1.77 2.76
N TYR A 51 1.83 2.20 2.40
CA TYR A 51 1.60 3.26 1.43
C TYR A 51 0.21 3.86 1.67
N VAL A 52 -0.02 5.06 1.15
CA VAL A 52 -1.38 5.61 1.05
C VAL A 52 -1.96 5.10 -0.27
N PRO A 53 -3.02 4.27 -0.23
CA PRO A 53 -3.64 3.72 -1.43
C PRO A 53 -4.44 4.79 -2.19
N ASP A 54 -4.56 4.62 -3.50
CA ASP A 54 -5.64 5.24 -4.25
C ASP A 54 -6.93 4.47 -3.92
N LEU A 55 -7.79 5.08 -3.11
CA LEU A 55 -9.00 4.39 -2.65
C LEU A 55 -9.93 3.97 -3.79
N ALA A 56 -9.96 4.69 -4.92
CA ALA A 56 -10.80 4.31 -6.05
C ALA A 56 -10.26 3.07 -6.75
N CYS A 57 -8.95 3.07 -7.05
CA CYS A 57 -8.28 2.01 -7.80
C CYS A 57 -7.97 0.77 -6.95
N ASP A 58 -7.49 0.97 -5.73
CA ASP A 58 -6.91 -0.09 -4.90
C ASP A 58 -7.95 -0.73 -3.94
N ILE A 59 -9.04 -0.02 -3.64
CA ILE A 59 -10.06 -0.47 -2.67
C ILE A 59 -11.43 -0.61 -3.33
N VAL A 60 -12.02 0.50 -3.78
CA VAL A 60 -13.41 0.55 -4.27
C VAL A 60 -13.59 -0.32 -5.51
N GLY A 61 -12.77 -0.13 -6.54
CA GLY A 61 -12.87 -0.88 -7.80
C GLY A 61 -12.78 -2.40 -7.60
N PRO A 62 -11.74 -2.92 -6.94
CA PRO A 62 -11.60 -4.35 -6.67
C PRO A 62 -12.77 -4.94 -5.85
N LEU A 63 -13.24 -4.23 -4.82
CA LEU A 63 -14.34 -4.71 -3.98
C LEU A 63 -15.68 -4.70 -4.73
N LEU A 64 -15.95 -3.70 -5.56
CA LEU A 64 -17.13 -3.68 -6.43
C LEU A 64 -17.07 -4.80 -7.46
N ALA A 65 -15.91 -5.03 -8.08
CA ALA A 65 -15.71 -6.11 -9.05
C ALA A 65 -15.91 -7.50 -8.41
N ALA A 66 -15.55 -7.65 -7.14
CA ALA A 66 -15.83 -8.85 -6.35
C ALA A 66 -17.31 -8.99 -5.91
N GLY A 67 -18.17 -8.02 -6.21
CA GLY A 67 -19.61 -8.07 -5.95
C GLY A 67 -20.02 -7.54 -4.57
N HIS A 68 -19.14 -6.85 -3.84
CA HIS A 68 -19.51 -6.23 -2.56
C HIS A 68 -20.42 -5.02 -2.77
N ALA A 69 -21.46 -4.90 -1.95
CA ALA A 69 -22.38 -3.76 -1.99
C ALA A 69 -21.70 -2.46 -1.54
N ARG A 70 -22.03 -1.34 -2.18
CA ARG A 70 -21.47 -0.01 -1.86
C ARG A 70 -21.56 0.33 -0.36
N ALA A 71 -22.69 0.02 0.28
CA ALA A 71 -22.86 0.27 1.72
C ALA A 71 -21.87 -0.51 2.60
N ALA A 72 -21.52 -1.74 2.23
CA ALA A 72 -20.54 -2.54 2.96
C ALA A 72 -19.12 -1.98 2.79
N ILE A 73 -18.79 -1.51 1.59
CA ILE A 73 -17.49 -0.86 1.30
C ILE A 73 -17.38 0.47 2.06
N ALA A 74 -18.42 1.30 2.04
CA ALA A 74 -18.44 2.55 2.81
C ALA A 74 -18.24 2.30 4.31
N GLY A 75 -18.77 1.19 4.85
CA GLY A 75 -18.59 0.80 6.25
C GLY A 75 -17.13 0.57 6.68
N LEU A 76 -16.21 0.31 5.73
CA LEU A 76 -14.79 0.15 6.03
C LEU A 76 -14.12 1.46 6.46
N GLY A 77 -14.65 2.60 6.02
CA GLY A 77 -14.10 3.93 6.30
C GLY A 77 -14.55 4.53 7.63
N GLY A 78 -15.33 3.81 8.43
CA GLY A 78 -15.82 4.29 9.72
C GLY A 78 -16.93 5.36 9.61
N PRO A 79 -17.21 6.11 10.69
CA PRO A 79 -18.28 7.09 10.71
C PRO A 79 -17.93 8.37 9.92
N ALA A 80 -18.96 9.04 9.40
CA ALA A 80 -18.86 10.40 8.85
C ALA A 80 -18.43 11.42 9.94
N PRO A 81 -17.79 12.54 9.59
CA PRO A 81 -17.55 13.05 8.23
C PRO A 81 -16.19 12.64 7.62
N THR A 82 -15.34 11.91 8.33
CA THR A 82 -13.97 11.59 7.89
C THR A 82 -13.88 10.33 7.01
N ASN A 83 -15.00 9.92 6.42
CA ASN A 83 -15.08 8.69 5.64
C ASN A 83 -14.87 8.99 4.15
N ASP A 84 -13.61 8.94 3.72
CA ASP A 84 -13.22 9.20 2.33
C ASP A 84 -13.80 8.18 1.33
N LEU A 85 -14.15 6.97 1.79
CA LEU A 85 -14.78 5.95 0.95
C LEU A 85 -16.24 6.29 0.63
N ALA A 86 -16.97 6.91 1.57
CA ALA A 86 -18.34 7.31 1.35
C ALA A 86 -18.45 8.33 0.20
N SER A 87 -17.57 9.34 0.17
CA SER A 87 -17.54 10.36 -0.89
C SER A 87 -17.26 9.77 -2.28
N LEU A 88 -16.43 8.73 -2.38
CA LEU A 88 -16.15 8.04 -3.63
C LEU A 88 -17.29 7.13 -4.11
N LEU A 89 -18.19 6.74 -3.20
CA LEU A 89 -19.31 5.85 -3.45
C LEU A 89 -20.65 6.59 -3.60
N GLU A 90 -20.66 7.90 -3.47
CA GLU A 90 -21.82 8.76 -3.77
C GLU A 90 -21.73 9.40 -5.17
N ALA A 91 -20.52 9.43 -5.75
CA ALA A 91 -20.26 9.78 -7.15
C ALA A 91 -20.59 8.63 -8.11
#